data_AF-A0AAU1NRC2-F1
#
_entry.id   AF-A0AAU1NRC2-F1
#
_cell.length_a   1.000
_cell.length_b   1.000
_cell.length_c   1.000
_cell.angle_alpha   90.00
_cell.angle_beta   90.00
_cell.angle_gamma   90.00
#
_symmetry.space_group_name_H-M   'P 1'
#
loop_
_entity.id
_entity.type
_entity.pdbx_description
1 polymer ?
#
loop_
_entity_poly.entity_id
_entity_poly.type
_entity_poly.pdbx_seq_one_letter_code
_entity_poly.pdbx_strand_id
1 'polypeptide(L)'
;MNHRYVSAAVVLASAAALLATTCGSSSASPRAAASTPAVSTAAGQPTAASGSAGTHWQPCHLPAGYKTLFKLDSAKNLHGKTVVRVTPETCKVNANNDEDVVYTPKGAARSLVFASGASVKVLKDTTTVKVTPQWLVNHKLANSPYFYYRVNGHSQVTAMQEIYHP
;
A
#
# COMPACT_ATOMS: atom_id res chain seq x y z
N MET A 1 45.58 19.64 31.52
CA MET A 1 44.90 20.53 32.48
C MET A 1 43.42 20.60 32.11
N ASN A 2 42.56 20.16 33.03
CA ASN A 2 41.14 20.49 33.25
C ASN A 2 40.13 20.16 32.11
N HIS A 3 39.24 19.15 32.20
CA HIS A 3 37.99 19.04 33.01
C HIS A 3 36.98 20.17 32.72
N ARG A 4 35.65 20.02 32.50
CA ARG A 4 34.62 18.94 32.56
C ARG A 4 33.25 19.53 32.07
N TYR A 5 32.21 18.67 32.01
CA TYR A 5 30.74 18.89 32.11
C TYR A 5 29.99 19.43 30.87
N VAL A 6 28.99 18.75 30.26
CA VAL A 6 27.66 18.19 30.66
C VAL A 6 26.62 19.26 31.07
N SER A 7 25.55 19.38 30.28
CA SER A 7 24.19 19.89 30.61
C SER A 7 23.28 19.38 29.46
N ALA A 8 22.28 18.49 29.58
CA ALA A 8 21.19 18.22 30.53
C ALA A 8 20.02 19.23 30.47
N ALA A 9 18.81 18.66 30.27
CA ALA A 9 17.44 19.21 30.29
C ALA A 9 17.02 20.06 29.07
N VAL A 10 15.82 19.89 28.50
CA VAL A 10 14.49 19.97 29.16
C VAL A 10 13.49 18.96 28.60
N VAL A 11 12.83 18.23 29.51
CA VAL A 11 11.58 17.50 29.28
C VAL A 11 10.44 18.51 29.43
N LEU A 12 9.59 18.65 28.40
CA LEU A 12 8.26 19.24 28.56
C LEU A 12 7.22 18.14 28.39
N ALA A 13 6.72 17.67 29.53
CA ALA A 13 5.45 16.98 29.61
C ALA A 13 4.34 18.02 29.49
N SER A 14 3.35 17.76 28.64
CA SER A 14 2.08 18.47 28.66
C SER A 14 0.97 17.44 28.57
N ALA A 15 0.41 17.14 29.73
CA ALA A 15 -0.87 16.47 29.88
C ALA A 15 -1.97 17.52 29.74
N ALA A 16 -2.89 17.30 28.81
CA ALA A 16 -4.20 17.96 28.81
C ALA A 16 -5.25 16.86 28.75
N ALA A 17 -6.07 16.80 29.79
CA ALA A 17 -7.14 15.84 29.97
C ALA A 17 -8.42 16.30 29.26
N LEU A 18 -9.15 15.30 28.74
CA LEU A 18 -10.60 15.15 28.68
C LEU A 18 -11.45 16.30 28.10
N LEU A 19 -12.17 16.00 27.02
CA LEU A 19 -13.64 16.13 26.98
C LEU A 19 -14.19 15.09 25.99
N ALA A 20 -14.92 14.10 26.52
CA ALA A 20 -15.77 13.22 25.74
C ALA A 20 -17.11 13.93 25.52
N THR A 21 -17.47 14.16 24.27
CA THR A 21 -18.84 14.53 23.88
C THR A 21 -19.42 13.39 23.06
N THR A 22 -20.15 12.52 23.74
CA THR A 22 -21.12 11.62 23.12
C THR A 22 -22.38 12.41 22.81
N CYS A 23 -22.64 12.71 21.54
CA CYS A 23 -23.96 13.10 21.09
C CYS A 23 -24.51 11.96 20.23
N GLY A 24 -25.42 11.20 20.83
CA GLY A 24 -26.24 10.22 20.12
C GLY A 24 -27.26 10.92 19.24
N SER A 25 -27.56 10.28 18.12
CA SER A 25 -28.85 10.42 17.43
C SER A 25 -29.48 9.04 17.37
N SER A 26 -30.57 8.91 18.11
CA SER A 26 -31.46 7.76 18.13
C SER A 26 -32.16 7.60 16.78
N SER A 27 -32.19 6.39 16.25
CA SER A 27 -33.25 5.98 15.32
C SER A 27 -33.47 4.46 15.41
N ALA A 28 -34.47 4.13 16.24
CA ALA A 28 -35.40 3.01 16.19
C ALA A 28 -34.90 1.63 15.73
N SER A 29 -34.74 0.73 16.70
CA SER A 29 -35.07 -0.69 16.52
C SER A 29 -36.59 -0.88 16.52
N PRO A 30 -37.10 -1.84 15.72
CA PRO A 30 -38.17 -2.69 16.17
C PRO A 30 -37.64 -4.12 16.31
N ARG A 31 -37.66 -4.61 17.55
CA ARG A 31 -37.51 -6.01 17.90
C ARG A 31 -38.92 -6.62 17.98
N ALA A 32 -39.23 -7.56 17.11
CA ALA A 32 -40.26 -8.58 17.33
C ALA A 32 -39.70 -9.87 16.72
N ALA A 33 -39.09 -10.74 17.53
CA ALA A 33 -39.72 -11.80 18.33
C ALA A 33 -39.85 -13.12 17.54
N ALA A 34 -38.96 -14.06 17.91
CA ALA A 34 -39.06 -15.52 17.97
C ALA A 34 -39.89 -16.28 16.91
N SER A 35 -39.22 -17.21 16.21
CA SER A 35 -39.48 -18.68 16.25
C SER A 35 -38.46 -19.41 15.36
N THR A 36 -37.74 -20.39 15.91
CA THR A 36 -37.06 -21.48 15.18
C THR A 36 -37.97 -22.72 15.17
N PRO A 37 -37.67 -23.80 14.43
CA PRO A 37 -36.89 -23.98 13.20
C PRO A 37 -37.72 -24.63 12.06
N ALA A 38 -37.31 -24.49 10.80
CA ALA A 38 -37.78 -25.39 9.74
C ALA A 38 -36.64 -25.67 8.76
N VAL A 39 -36.21 -26.93 8.72
CA VAL A 39 -35.39 -27.51 7.66
C VAL A 39 -36.25 -27.59 6.41
N SER A 40 -35.81 -27.00 5.30
CA SER A 40 -36.05 -27.52 3.96
C SER A 40 -35.14 -26.86 2.93
N THR A 41 -34.42 -27.73 2.24
CA THR A 41 -33.64 -27.57 1.01
C THR A 41 -34.39 -26.85 -0.11
N ALA A 42 -33.78 -25.82 -0.71
CA ALA A 42 -33.90 -25.52 -2.13
C ALA A 42 -32.81 -24.51 -2.55
N ALA A 43 -32.08 -24.86 -3.61
CA ALA A 43 -31.18 -23.96 -4.32
C ALA A 43 -31.97 -22.77 -4.89
N GLY A 44 -31.51 -21.56 -4.63
CA GLY A 44 -32.10 -20.33 -5.17
C GLY A 44 -31.05 -19.25 -5.31
N GLN A 45 -30.87 -18.76 -6.53
CA GLN A 45 -30.01 -17.64 -6.92
C GLN A 45 -30.17 -16.43 -5.98
N PRO A 46 -29.10 -15.65 -5.72
CA PRO A 46 -29.28 -14.32 -5.17
C PRO A 46 -29.92 -13.45 -6.26
N THR A 47 -31.20 -13.17 -6.06
CA THR A 47 -31.99 -12.19 -6.79
C THR A 47 -31.36 -10.82 -6.55
N ALA A 48 -31.05 -10.12 -7.64
CA ALA A 48 -30.48 -8.78 -7.62
C ALA A 48 -31.47 -7.79 -6.97
N ALA A 49 -31.22 -7.44 -5.72
CA ALA A 49 -31.79 -6.24 -5.13
C ALA A 49 -31.09 -5.03 -5.77
N SER A 50 -31.82 -4.29 -6.61
CA SER A 50 -31.44 -2.95 -7.07
C SER A 50 -31.35 -2.02 -5.85
N GLY A 51 -30.16 -1.93 -5.27
CA GLY A 51 -29.76 -0.89 -4.34
C GLY A 51 -28.57 -0.16 -4.96
N SER A 52 -28.60 1.17 -4.94
CA SER A 52 -27.54 2.13 -5.32
C SER A 52 -26.32 1.52 -6.00
N ALA A 53 -26.05 1.90 -7.26
CA ALA A 53 -24.81 1.59 -7.96
C ALA A 53 -23.62 2.27 -7.25
N GLY A 54 -23.24 1.73 -6.09
CA GLY A 54 -22.06 2.12 -5.35
C GLY A 54 -20.85 1.66 -6.14
N THR A 55 -19.83 2.50 -6.17
CA THR A 55 -18.54 2.16 -6.79
C THR A 55 -18.05 0.81 -6.26
N HIS A 56 -17.91 -0.15 -7.16
CA HIS A 56 -17.43 -1.50 -6.81
C HIS A 56 -15.90 -1.51 -6.92
N TRP A 57 -15.22 -1.69 -5.79
CA TRP A 57 -13.76 -1.67 -5.72
C TRP A 57 -13.20 -3.09 -5.62
N GLN A 58 -12.18 -3.38 -6.43
CA GLN A 58 -11.46 -4.65 -6.38
C GLN A 58 -9.96 -4.44 -6.12
N PRO A 59 -9.24 -5.38 -5.47
CA PRO A 59 -7.80 -5.30 -5.36
C PRO A 59 -7.12 -5.25 -6.72
N CYS A 60 -6.06 -4.45 -6.85
CA CYS A 60 -5.28 -4.44 -8.10
C CYS A 60 -4.61 -5.80 -8.34
N HIS A 61 -4.48 -6.16 -9.61
CA HIS A 61 -3.87 -7.43 -10.02
C HIS A 61 -2.40 -7.49 -9.62
N LEU A 62 -1.99 -8.56 -8.92
CA LEU A 62 -0.57 -8.83 -8.63
C LEU A 62 -0.07 -9.94 -9.55
N PRO A 63 0.97 -9.71 -10.36
CA PRO A 63 1.54 -10.76 -11.20
C PRO A 63 2.04 -11.95 -10.36
N ALA A 64 1.97 -13.15 -10.93
CA ALA A 64 2.39 -14.36 -10.23
C ALA A 64 3.83 -14.24 -9.67
N GLY A 65 4.00 -14.64 -8.41
CA GLY A 65 5.30 -14.60 -7.73
C GLY A 65 5.70 -13.25 -7.14
N TYR A 66 4.90 -12.20 -7.33
CA TYR A 66 5.02 -10.92 -6.63
C TYR A 66 4.16 -10.93 -5.37
N LYS A 67 4.68 -10.37 -4.28
CA LYS A 67 4.02 -10.46 -2.96
C LYS A 67 3.39 -9.16 -2.50
N THR A 68 3.92 -8.04 -2.98
CA THR A 68 3.66 -6.74 -2.37
C THR A 68 3.86 -5.63 -3.40
N LEU A 69 3.10 -4.56 -3.18
CA LEU A 69 3.18 -3.31 -3.91
C LEU A 69 3.89 -2.29 -3.03
N PHE A 70 4.66 -1.40 -3.64
CA PHE A 70 5.16 -0.22 -2.95
C PHE A 70 5.09 1.02 -3.84
N LYS A 71 5.14 2.18 -3.19
CA LYS A 71 5.59 3.43 -3.78
C LYS A 71 7.10 3.53 -3.68
N LEU A 72 7.77 3.85 -4.77
CA LEU A 72 9.19 4.21 -4.79
C LEU A 72 9.32 5.67 -4.39
N ASP A 73 9.91 5.93 -3.22
CA ASP A 73 10.12 7.28 -2.72
C ASP A 73 11.43 7.88 -3.24
N SER A 74 12.50 7.06 -3.30
CA SER A 74 13.78 7.46 -3.88
C SER A 74 14.69 6.27 -4.18
N ALA A 75 15.70 6.50 -5.01
CA ALA A 75 16.81 5.58 -5.24
C ALA A 75 18.14 6.33 -5.07
N LYS A 76 19.13 5.68 -4.45
CA LYS A 76 20.48 6.23 -4.30
C LYS A 76 21.54 5.14 -4.40
N ASN A 77 22.76 5.54 -4.73
CA ASN A 77 23.92 4.69 -4.57
C ASN A 77 24.47 4.83 -3.14
N LEU A 78 24.73 3.72 -2.46
CA LEU A 78 25.36 3.66 -1.14
C LEU A 78 26.42 2.56 -1.17
N HIS A 79 27.69 2.96 -1.04
CA HIS A 79 28.85 2.05 -1.05
C HIS A 79 28.84 1.07 -2.25
N GLY A 80 28.56 1.59 -3.44
CA GLY A 80 28.52 0.80 -4.67
C GLY A 80 27.25 -0.03 -4.86
N LYS A 81 26.28 0.04 -3.94
CA LYS A 81 24.99 -0.67 -4.05
C LYS A 81 23.86 0.31 -4.34
N THR A 82 22.91 -0.10 -5.18
CA THR A 82 21.66 0.63 -5.35
C THR A 82 20.73 0.33 -4.18
N VAL A 83 20.32 1.38 -3.46
CA VAL A 83 19.37 1.32 -2.35
C VAL A 83 18.15 2.16 -2.71
N VAL A 84 16.97 1.58 -2.55
CA VAL A 84 15.69 2.27 -2.75
C VAL A 84 15.01 2.50 -1.41
N ARG A 85 14.38 3.65 -1.26
CA ARG A 85 13.43 3.90 -0.18
C ARG A 85 12.03 3.72 -0.73
N VAL A 86 11.25 2.88 -0.06
CA VAL A 86 9.94 2.46 -0.53
C VAL A 86 8.92 2.48 0.60
N THR A 87 7.70 2.88 0.28
CA THR A 87 6.56 2.80 1.20
C THR A 87 5.67 1.64 0.78
N PRO A 88 5.42 0.62 1.64
CA PRO A 88 4.53 -0.48 1.31
C PRO A 88 3.10 0.03 1.10
N GLU A 89 2.42 -0.47 0.08
CA GLU A 89 1.11 0.03 -0.35
C GLU A 89 0.11 -1.12 -0.55
N THR A 90 -1.17 -0.78 -0.48
CA THR A 90 -2.24 -1.50 -1.15
C THR A 90 -2.77 -0.72 -2.33
N CYS A 91 -3.37 -1.42 -3.28
CA CYS A 91 -4.01 -0.83 -4.44
C CYS A 91 -5.40 -1.43 -4.61
N LYS A 92 -6.37 -0.57 -4.90
CA LYS A 92 -7.70 -0.96 -5.39
C LYS A 92 -8.01 -0.18 -6.65
N VAL A 93 -8.71 -0.83 -7.57
CA VAL A 93 -9.20 -0.23 -8.81
C VAL A 93 -10.71 -0.36 -8.84
N ASN A 94 -11.38 0.65 -9.39
CA ASN A 94 -12.81 0.62 -9.63
C ASN A 94 -13.10 -0.41 -10.72
N ALA A 95 -14.01 -1.34 -10.45
CA ALA A 95 -14.35 -2.40 -11.38
C ALA A 95 -15.04 -1.89 -12.67
N ASN A 96 -15.55 -0.66 -12.64
CA ASN A 96 -16.25 -0.02 -13.76
C ASN A 96 -15.43 1.08 -14.44
N ASN A 97 -14.25 1.44 -13.91
CA ASN A 97 -13.33 2.42 -14.49
C ASN A 97 -11.89 2.09 -14.05
N ASP A 98 -11.06 1.59 -14.96
CA ASP A 98 -9.70 1.15 -14.63
C ASP A 98 -8.69 2.30 -14.45
N GLU A 99 -9.06 3.52 -14.83
CA GLU A 99 -8.34 4.76 -14.53
C GLU A 99 -8.55 5.22 -13.07
N ASP A 100 -9.64 4.76 -12.44
CA ASP A 100 -9.98 5.14 -11.06
C ASP A 100 -9.35 4.17 -10.05
N VAL A 101 -8.18 4.59 -9.54
CA VAL A 101 -7.28 3.76 -8.75
C VAL A 101 -6.92 4.46 -7.44
N VAL A 102 -7.00 3.71 -6.34
CA VAL A 102 -6.64 4.17 -5.00
C VAL A 102 -5.47 3.37 -4.46
N TYR A 103 -4.40 4.08 -4.11
CA TYR A 103 -3.27 3.56 -3.35
C TYR A 103 -3.39 3.94 -1.87
N THR A 104 -3.09 3.01 -0.98
CA THR A 104 -3.16 3.25 0.47
C THR A 104 -1.94 2.66 1.19
N PRO A 105 -1.15 3.51 1.88
CA PRO A 105 0.03 3.06 2.60
C PRO A 105 -0.33 2.01 3.65
N LYS A 106 0.46 0.93 3.70
CA LYS A 106 0.29 -0.17 4.66
C LYS A 106 1.26 -0.13 5.84
N GLY A 107 2.22 0.78 5.81
CA GLY A 107 3.21 0.91 6.87
C GLY A 107 4.24 1.98 6.57
N ALA A 108 5.26 2.04 7.42
CA ALA A 108 6.34 3.01 7.29
C ALA A 108 7.23 2.74 6.07
N ALA A 109 7.81 3.82 5.54
CA ALA A 109 8.84 3.73 4.52
C ALA A 109 10.06 2.94 5.03
N ARG A 110 10.62 2.10 4.16
CA ARG A 110 11.78 1.24 4.43
C ARG A 110 12.80 1.31 3.32
N SER A 111 14.05 1.04 3.64
CA SER A 111 15.12 0.95 2.65
C SER A 111 15.38 -0.49 2.27
N LEU A 112 15.43 -0.77 0.97
CA LEU A 112 15.77 -2.08 0.41
C LEU A 112 16.97 -1.96 -0.51
N VAL A 113 17.82 -2.99 -0.48
CA VAL A 113 19.00 -3.09 -1.34
C VAL A 113 18.66 -4.01 -2.51
N PHE A 114 19.12 -3.70 -3.71
CA PHE A 114 19.02 -4.64 -4.83
C PHE A 114 20.01 -5.79 -4.69
N ALA A 115 19.55 -7.00 -5.01
CA ALA A 115 20.43 -8.16 -5.18
C ALA A 115 21.28 -7.99 -6.44
N SER A 116 22.43 -8.67 -6.48
CA SER A 116 23.21 -8.77 -7.73
C SER A 116 22.36 -9.43 -8.82
N GLY A 117 22.43 -8.90 -10.05
CA GLY A 117 21.65 -9.39 -11.18
C GLY A 117 20.14 -9.08 -11.13
N ALA A 118 19.69 -8.25 -10.18
CA ALA A 118 18.29 -7.86 -10.09
C ALA A 118 17.79 -7.16 -11.37
N SER A 119 16.52 -7.40 -11.71
CA SER A 119 15.88 -6.79 -12.87
C SER A 119 14.93 -5.67 -12.47
N VAL A 120 14.97 -4.57 -13.21
CA VAL A 120 13.99 -3.48 -13.08
C VAL A 120 13.30 -3.30 -14.41
N LYS A 121 11.99 -3.17 -14.36
CA LYS A 121 11.11 -2.89 -15.48
C LYS A 121 10.36 -1.59 -15.17
N VAL A 122 10.52 -0.59 -16.03
CA VAL A 122 9.87 0.72 -15.89
C VAL A 122 8.97 0.98 -17.09
N LEU A 123 8.00 1.87 -16.93
CA LEU A 123 7.12 2.28 -18.02
C LEU A 123 7.80 3.34 -18.88
N LYS A 124 7.63 3.18 -20.18
CA LYS A 124 7.88 4.18 -21.21
C LYS A 124 6.60 4.28 -22.03
N ASP A 125 5.90 5.40 -21.84
CA ASP A 125 4.53 5.60 -22.32
C ASP A 125 3.62 4.48 -21.75
N THR A 126 3.08 3.62 -22.60
CA THR A 126 2.24 2.46 -22.23
C THR A 126 2.99 1.13 -22.25
N THR A 127 4.30 1.14 -22.54
CA THR A 127 5.11 -0.07 -22.69
C THR A 127 6.09 -0.22 -21.54
N THR A 128 6.51 -1.46 -21.25
CA THR A 128 7.50 -1.73 -20.21
C THR A 128 8.88 -1.97 -20.82
N VAL A 129 9.89 -1.26 -20.33
CA VAL A 129 11.30 -1.42 -20.73
C VAL A 129 12.15 -1.92 -19.57
N LYS A 130 13.16 -2.75 -19.85
CA LYS A 130 14.08 -3.27 -18.85
C LYS A 130 15.23 -2.28 -18.64
N VAL A 131 15.48 -1.92 -17.39
CA VAL A 131 16.58 -1.06 -16.96
C VAL A 131 17.39 -1.72 -15.86
N THR A 132 18.59 -1.19 -15.59
CA THR A 132 19.39 -1.62 -14.45
C THR A 132 18.89 -0.95 -13.16
N PRO A 133 19.11 -1.53 -11.98
CA PRO A 133 18.83 -0.85 -10.71
C PRO A 133 19.46 0.55 -10.61
N GLN A 134 20.71 0.69 -11.07
CA GLN A 134 21.44 1.96 -11.05
C GLN A 134 20.78 3.04 -11.90
N TRP A 135 20.01 2.68 -12.93
CA TRP A 135 19.26 3.63 -13.76
C TRP A 135 18.29 4.48 -12.90
N LEU A 136 17.63 3.87 -11.91
CA LEU A 136 16.68 4.56 -11.01
C LEU A 136 17.32 5.69 -10.20
N VAL A 137 18.64 5.66 -9.98
CA VAL A 137 19.35 6.69 -9.21
C VAL A 137 19.45 8.00 -9.99
N ASN A 138 19.56 7.91 -11.31
CA ASN A 138 19.86 9.05 -12.18
C ASN A 138 18.67 9.46 -13.06
N HIS A 139 17.53 8.77 -12.96
CA HIS A 139 16.38 9.00 -13.82
C HIS A 139 15.12 9.22 -13.00
N LYS A 140 14.32 10.18 -13.46
CA LYS A 140 12.98 10.42 -12.94
C LYS A 140 11.99 9.54 -13.71
N LEU A 141 11.11 8.85 -13.00
CA LEU A 141 10.01 8.10 -13.62
C LEU A 141 9.01 9.08 -14.24
N ALA A 142 8.55 8.77 -15.44
CA ALA A 142 7.61 9.61 -16.18
C ALA A 142 6.18 9.48 -15.62
N ASN A 143 5.84 8.28 -15.12
CA ASN A 143 4.51 7.94 -14.62
C ASN A 143 4.50 7.87 -13.09
N SER A 144 3.53 7.14 -12.56
CA SER A 144 3.34 6.90 -11.14
C SER A 144 4.42 5.96 -10.59
N PRO A 145 5.09 6.30 -9.47
CA PRO A 145 6.22 5.53 -8.96
C PRO A 145 5.78 4.26 -8.18
N TYR A 146 4.75 3.55 -8.63
CA TYR A 146 4.25 2.34 -7.97
C TYR A 146 4.79 1.09 -8.66
N PHE A 147 5.19 0.11 -7.85
CA PHE A 147 5.86 -1.09 -8.34
C PHE A 147 5.37 -2.36 -7.65
N TYR A 148 5.32 -3.43 -8.43
CA TYR A 148 5.42 -4.79 -7.92
C TYR A 148 6.89 -5.13 -7.66
N TYR A 149 7.18 -5.87 -6.60
CA TYR A 149 8.54 -6.39 -6.39
C TYR A 149 8.61 -7.82 -5.84
N ARG A 150 9.79 -8.43 -6.02
CA ARG A 150 10.21 -9.70 -5.43
C ARG A 150 11.47 -9.49 -4.62
N VAL A 151 11.59 -10.23 -3.52
CA VAL A 151 12.79 -10.28 -2.69
C VAL A 151 13.32 -11.69 -2.54
N ASN A 152 14.63 -11.82 -2.31
CA ASN A 152 15.25 -13.08 -1.89
C ASN A 152 15.15 -13.30 -0.36
N GLY A 153 15.70 -14.41 0.14
CA GLY A 153 15.74 -14.74 1.57
C GLY A 153 16.52 -13.74 2.44
N HIS A 154 17.31 -12.86 1.83
CA HIS A 154 18.04 -11.78 2.50
C HIS A 154 17.33 -10.42 2.42
N SER A 155 16.05 -10.40 2.05
CA SER A 155 15.25 -9.18 1.86
C SER A 155 15.82 -8.20 0.82
N GLN A 156 16.58 -8.69 -0.15
CA GLN A 156 17.09 -7.88 -1.26
C GLN A 156 16.16 -7.97 -2.45
N VAL A 157 15.94 -6.85 -3.14
CA VAL A 157 15.08 -6.79 -4.34
C VAL A 157 15.73 -7.57 -5.48
N THR A 158 15.04 -8.55 -6.03
CA THR A 158 15.50 -9.37 -7.17
C THR A 158 14.78 -9.03 -8.47
N ALA A 159 13.54 -8.56 -8.38
CA ALA A 159 12.78 -8.07 -9.51
C ALA A 159 11.87 -6.92 -9.05
N MET A 160 11.71 -5.93 -9.91
CA MET A 160 10.87 -4.76 -9.69
C MET A 160 10.23 -4.37 -11.02
N GLN A 161 8.91 -4.16 -11.03
CA GLN A 161 8.16 -3.81 -12.23
C GLN A 161 7.15 -2.70 -11.93
N GLU A 162 7.27 -1.59 -12.66
CA GLU A 162 6.35 -0.45 -12.57
C GLU A 162 4.95 -0.85 -13.01
N ILE A 163 3.96 -0.29 -12.32
CA ILE A 163 2.56 -0.61 -12.51
C ILE A 163 1.95 0.39 -13.48
N TYR A 164 1.36 -0.13 -14.55
CA TYR A 164 0.54 0.66 -15.45
C TYR A 164 -0.92 0.60 -14.99
N HIS A 165 -1.49 1.77 -14.75
CA HIS A 165 -2.94 1.97 -14.78
C HIS A 165 -3.21 2.97 -15.90
N PRO A 166 -4.16 2.68 -16.80
CA PRO A 166 -4.55 3.58 -17.87
C PRO A 166 -4.95 4.96 -17.39
#